data_AF-A0A1G0K9K5-F1
#
_entry.id   AF-A0A1G0K9K5-F1
#
_cell.length_a   1.000
_cell.length_b   1.000
_cell.length_c   1.000
_cell.angle_alpha   90.00
_cell.angle_beta   90.00
_cell.angle_gamma   90.00
#
_symmetry.space_group_name_H-M   'P 1'
#
loop_
_entity.id
_entity.type
_entity.pdbx_description
1 polymer ?
#
loop_
_entity_poly.entity_id
_entity_poly.type
_entity_poly.pdbx_seq_one_letter_code
_entity_poly.pdbx_strand_id
1 'polypeptide(L)'
;MSTSLKLPEKLKSRIAKVARGSGQSAHAFMVGAIERQTAAAEKQQSFIKEALAARVDLDKTGLAYDWTEVREYHRARLQGRPATRPKLKPWRE
;
A
#
# COMPACT_ATOMS: atom_id res chain seq x y z
N MET A 1 19.06 17.45 -7.98
CA MET A 1 18.35 18.71 -8.26
C MET A 1 17.56 19.11 -7.03
N SER A 2 17.49 20.40 -6.69
CA SER A 2 16.69 20.92 -5.58
C SER A 2 15.46 21.66 -6.12
N THR A 3 14.26 21.22 -5.71
CA THR A 3 13.00 21.89 -6.05
C THR A 3 12.55 22.76 -4.87
N SER A 4 12.26 24.04 -5.11
CA SER A 4 11.77 24.93 -4.05
C SER A 4 10.26 24.77 -3.87
N LEU A 5 9.83 24.41 -2.66
CA LEU A 5 8.42 24.19 -2.31
C LEU A 5 7.89 25.35 -1.47
N LYS A 6 6.92 26.10 -1.99
CA LYS A 6 6.21 27.13 -1.23
C LYS A 6 5.16 26.48 -0.33
N LEU A 7 5.31 26.65 0.97
CA LEU A 7 4.37 26.14 1.97
C LEU A 7 3.57 27.30 2.60
N PRO A 8 2.26 27.14 2.82
CA PRO A 8 1.51 28.09 3.64
C PRO A 8 2.12 28.21 5.04
N GLU A 9 2.18 29.43 5.60
CA GLU A 9 2.82 29.69 6.90
C GLU A 9 2.26 28.83 8.04
N LYS A 10 0.95 28.58 8.02
CA LYS A 10 0.28 27.69 8.97
C LYS A 10 0.83 26.26 8.91
N LEU A 11 1.10 25.73 7.72
CA LEU A 11 1.63 24.38 7.54
C LEU A 11 3.11 24.32 7.96
N LYS A 12 3.90 25.33 7.57
CA LYS A 12 5.32 25.46 7.96
C LYS A 12 5.48 25.44 9.49
N SER A 13 4.64 26.20 10.20
CA SER A 13 4.64 26.26 11.66
C SER A 13 4.31 24.91 12.31
N ARG A 14 3.34 24.18 11.76
CA ARG A 14 2.97 22.83 12.23
C ARG A 14 4.12 21.84 12.02
N ILE A 15 4.74 21.85 10.84
CA ILE A 15 5.89 20.99 10.52
C ILE A 15 7.04 21.25 11.49
N ALA A 16 7.39 22.51 11.73
CA ALA A 16 8.45 22.87 12.67
C ALA A 16 8.18 22.40 14.10
N LYS A 17 6.92 22.43 14.57
CA LYS A 17 6.53 21.91 15.88
C LYS A 17 6.69 20.39 15.96
N VAL A 18 6.19 19.66 14.95
CA VAL A 18 6.24 18.19 14.92
C VAL A 18 7.68 17.70 14.78
N ALA A 19 8.47 18.28 13.87
CA ALA A 19 9.86 17.89 13.64
C ALA A 19 10.73 18.08 14.88
N ARG A 20 10.55 19.20 15.61
CA ARG A 20 11.24 19.41 16.90
C ARG A 20 10.88 18.34 17.93
N GLY A 21 9.61 17.93 17.99
CA GLY A 21 9.17 16.86 18.89
C GLY A 21 9.76 15.49 18.57
N SER A 22 10.15 15.23 17.32
CA SER A 22 10.80 13.99 16.88
C SER A 22 12.34 14.08 16.81
N GLY A 23 12.94 15.20 17.25
CA GLY A 23 14.39 15.42 17.15
C GLY A 23 14.91 15.60 15.71
N GLN A 24 14.02 15.87 14.74
CA GLN A 24 14.36 16.02 13.33
C GLN A 24 14.36 17.49 12.90
N SER A 25 15.15 17.83 11.89
CA SER A 25 15.01 19.12 11.21
C SER A 25 13.71 19.16 10.41
N ALA A 26 13.12 20.35 10.24
CA ALA A 26 11.92 20.51 9.42
C ALA A 26 12.14 20.01 7.98
N HIS A 27 13.35 20.21 7.42
CA HIS A 27 13.70 19.71 6.10
C HIS A 27 13.70 18.18 6.05
N ALA A 28 14.40 17.50 6.97
CA ALA A 28 14.45 16.05 7.02
C ALA A 28 13.05 15.44 7.20
N PHE A 29 12.21 16.06 8.04
CA PHE A 29 10.82 15.66 8.21
C PHE A 29 10.02 15.75 6.90
N MET A 30 10.16 16.84 6.15
CA MET A 30 9.46 17.04 4.88
C MET A 30 9.91 16.05 3.81
N VAL A 31 11.23 15.82 3.67
CA VAL A 31 11.78 14.85 2.72
C VAL A 31 11.23 13.47 3.02
N GLY A 32 11.32 13.01 4.28
CA GLY A 32 10.79 11.71 4.66
C GLY A 32 9.27 11.60 4.50
N ALA A 33 8.52 12.70 4.65
CA ALA A 33 7.08 12.70 4.39
C ALA A 33 6.78 12.51 2.90
N ILE A 34 7.53 13.18 2.02
CA ILE A 34 7.39 13.04 0.56
C ILE A 34 7.77 11.61 0.15
N GLU A 35 8.89 11.06 0.64
CA GLU A 35 9.30 9.68 0.34
C GLU A 35 8.21 8.67 0.71
N ARG A 36 7.65 8.77 1.92
CA ARG A 36 6.56 7.90 2.36
C ARG A 36 5.31 8.04 1.49
N GLN A 37 4.95 9.27 1.13
CA GLN A 37 3.78 9.52 0.30
C GLN A 37 3.98 9.01 -1.13
N THR A 38 5.17 9.19 -1.70
CA THR A 38 5.53 8.67 -3.03
C THR A 38 5.46 7.15 -3.02
N ALA A 39 6.11 6.49 -2.06
CA ALA A 39 6.07 5.03 -1.94
C ALA A 39 4.65 4.48 -1.74
N ALA A 40 3.80 5.19 -0.98
CA ALA A 40 2.40 4.82 -0.82
C ALA A 40 1.61 4.97 -2.14
N ALA A 41 1.83 6.05 -2.88
CA ALA A 41 1.19 6.28 -4.17
C ALA A 41 1.61 5.24 -5.22
N GLU A 42 2.89 4.88 -5.27
CA GLU A 42 3.41 3.81 -6.15
C GLU A 42 2.77 2.46 -5.83
N LYS A 43 2.70 2.09 -4.55
CA LYS A 43 2.03 0.85 -4.11
C LYS A 43 0.55 0.85 -4.47
N GLN A 44 -0.15 1.97 -4.29
CA GLN A 44 -1.54 2.11 -4.65
C GLN A 44 -1.75 1.93 -6.16
N GLN A 45 -0.90 2.53 -6.98
CA GLN A 45 -0.95 2.38 -8.44
C GLN A 45 -0.68 0.94 -8.87
N SER A 46 0.33 0.27 -8.30
CA SER A 46 0.61 -1.15 -8.56
C SER A 46 -0.58 -2.03 -8.19
N PHE A 47 -1.15 -1.81 -7.00
CA PHE A 47 -2.30 -2.56 -6.51
C PHE A 47 -3.52 -2.42 -7.44
N ILE A 48 -3.84 -1.19 -7.87
CA ILE A 48 -4.94 -0.97 -8.82
C ILE A 48 -4.66 -1.65 -10.16
N LYS A 49 -3.43 -1.55 -10.68
CA LYS A 49 -3.04 -2.19 -11.94
C LYS A 49 -3.20 -3.71 -11.85
N GLU A 50 -2.75 -4.32 -10.76
CA GLU A 50 -2.88 -5.75 -10.50
C GLU A 50 -4.35 -6.17 -10.35
N ALA A 51 -5.17 -5.38 -9.65
CA ALA A 51 -6.59 -5.65 -9.49
C ALA A 51 -7.36 -5.59 -10.82
N LEU A 52 -7.03 -4.62 -11.69
CA LEU A 52 -7.62 -4.54 -13.03
C LEU A 52 -7.19 -5.72 -13.91
N ALA A 53 -5.92 -6.12 -13.87
CA ALA A 53 -5.45 -7.30 -14.58
C ALA A 53 -6.17 -8.58 -14.10
N ALA A 54 -6.26 -8.77 -12.77
CA ALA A 54 -6.99 -9.88 -12.17
C ALA A 54 -8.47 -9.89 -12.57
N ARG A 55 -9.09 -8.70 -12.70
CA ARG A 55 -10.47 -8.60 -13.18
C ARG A 55 -10.61 -9.04 -14.62
N VAL A 56 -9.70 -8.64 -15.50
CA VAL A 56 -9.70 -9.08 -16.90
C VAL A 56 -9.53 -10.61 -16.99
N ASP A 57 -8.65 -11.20 -16.18
CA ASP A 57 -8.45 -12.65 -16.16
C ASP A 57 -9.67 -13.40 -15.63
N LEU A 58 -10.33 -12.84 -14.62
CA LEU A 58 -11.58 -13.34 -14.09
C LEU A 58 -12.70 -13.31 -15.12
N ASP A 59 -12.85 -12.20 -15.86
CA ASP A 59 -13.86 -12.08 -16.91
C ASP A 59 -13.60 -13.07 -18.08
N LYS A 60 -12.34 -13.44 -18.33
CA LYS A 60 -11.96 -14.44 -19.36
C LYS A 60 -12.15 -15.89 -18.92
N THR A 61 -11.78 -16.20 -17.67
CA THR A 61 -11.69 -17.59 -17.20
C THR A 61 -12.91 -18.01 -16.38
N GLY A 62 -13.63 -17.06 -15.79
CA GLY A 62 -14.66 -17.32 -14.80
C GLY A 62 -14.10 -17.85 -13.47
N LEU A 63 -12.79 -17.86 -13.28
CA LEU A 63 -12.13 -18.45 -12.11
C LEU A 63 -11.59 -17.38 -11.15
N ALA A 64 -11.89 -17.52 -9.86
CA ALA A 64 -11.39 -16.68 -8.78
C ALA A 64 -10.85 -17.53 -7.61
N TYR A 65 -10.07 -16.92 -6.73
CA TYR A 65 -9.77 -17.53 -5.44
C TYR A 65 -10.92 -17.29 -4.46
N ASP A 66 -11.27 -18.32 -3.69
CA ASP A 66 -12.21 -18.17 -2.59
C ASP A 66 -11.58 -17.32 -1.46
N TRP A 67 -12.31 -16.30 -1.00
CA TRP A 67 -11.81 -15.38 0.02
C TRP A 67 -11.49 -16.07 1.35
N THR A 68 -12.30 -17.05 1.75
CA THR A 68 -12.10 -17.79 3.00
C THR A 68 -10.82 -18.61 2.92
N GLU A 69 -10.58 -19.32 1.82
CA GLU A 69 -9.34 -20.08 1.63
C GLU A 69 -8.11 -19.19 1.62
N VAL A 70 -8.16 -18.04 0.93
CA VAL A 70 -7.05 -17.07 0.91
C VAL A 70 -6.76 -16.53 2.30
N ARG A 71 -7.80 -16.18 3.06
CA ARG A 71 -7.66 -15.67 4.42
C ARG A 71 -7.04 -16.71 5.35
N GLU A 72 -7.55 -17.94 5.34
CA GLU A 72 -7.03 -19.02 6.19
C GLU A 72 -5.59 -19.40 5.82
N TYR A 73 -5.26 -19.43 4.52
CA TYR A 73 -3.90 -19.63 4.05
C TYR A 73 -2.93 -18.58 4.61
N HIS A 74 -3.26 -17.29 4.50
CA HIS A 74 -2.42 -16.22 5.03
C HIS A 74 -2.32 -16.26 6.55
N ARG A 75 -3.43 -16.55 7.25
CA ARG A 75 -3.44 -16.68 8.71
C ARG A 75 -2.55 -17.81 9.20
N ALA A 76 -2.64 -18.99 8.58
CA ALA A 76 -1.80 -20.13 8.92
C ALA A 76 -0.32 -19.83 8.69
N ARG A 77 0.03 -19.16 7.58
CA ARG A 77 1.40 -18.73 7.29
C ARG A 77 1.95 -17.74 8.31
N LEU A 78 1.16 -16.75 8.74
CA LEU A 78 1.55 -15.79 9.78
C LEU A 78 1.80 -16.48 11.13
N GLN A 79 1.15 -17.62 11.38
CA GLN A 79 1.32 -18.43 12.59
C GLN A 79 2.44 -19.48 12.47
N GLY A 80 3.17 -19.51 11.34
CA GLY A 80 4.21 -20.52 11.08
C GLY A 80 3.68 -21.94 10.90
N ARG A 81 2.37 -22.12 10.67
CA ARG A 81 1.75 -23.42 10.45
C ARG A 81 1.83 -23.83 8.98
N PRO A 82 1.85 -25.13 8.67
CA PRO A 82 1.68 -25.61 7.29
C PRO A 82 0.36 -25.08 6.72
N ALA A 83 0.41 -24.49 5.52
CA ALA A 83 -0.74 -23.89 4.87
C ALA A 83 -0.78 -24.33 3.40
N THR A 84 -1.91 -24.88 2.97
CA THR A 84 -2.12 -25.26 1.57
C THR A 84 -2.47 -24.02 0.76
N ARG A 85 -1.78 -23.82 -0.36
CA ARG A 85 -2.06 -22.69 -1.26
C ARG A 85 -3.48 -22.85 -1.85
N PRO A 86 -4.34 -21.81 -1.76
CA PRO A 86 -5.66 -21.83 -2.37
C PRO A 86 -5.59 -22.09 -3.86
N LYS A 87 -6.63 -22.72 -4.41
CA LYS A 87 -6.76 -22.98 -5.85
C LYS A 87 -7.83 -22.08 -6.44
N LEU A 88 -7.70 -21.81 -7.75
CA LEU A 88 -8.73 -21.13 -8.52
C LEU A 88 -9.99 -22.01 -8.60
N LYS A 89 -11.17 -21.38 -8.44
CA LYS A 89 -12.49 -22.00 -8.47
C LYS A 89 -13.46 -21.14 -9.29
N PRO A 90 -14.54 -21.71 -9.85
CA PRO A 90 -15.58 -20.93 -10.50
C PRO A 90 -16.12 -19.82 -9.59
N TRP A 91 -16.15 -18.58 -10.09
CA TRP A 91 -16.57 -17.40 -9.33
C TRP A 91 -18.09 -17.28 -9.23
N ARG A 92 -18.83 -17.92 -10.13
CA ARG A 92 -20.29 -18.12 -10.12
C ARG A 92 -20.62 -19.41 -10.88
N GLU A 93 -21.70 -20.08 -10.49
CA GLU A 93 -22.43 -21.02 -11.35
C GLU A 93 -23.33 -20.23 -12.31
#